data_AF-A0A933L9R6-F1
#
_entry.id   AF-A0A933L9R6-F1
#
_cell.length_a   1.000
_cell.length_b   1.000
_cell.length_c   1.000
_cell.angle_alpha   90.00
_cell.angle_beta   90.00
_cell.angle_gamma   90.00
#
_symmetry.space_group_name_H-M   'P 1'
#
loop_
_entity.id
_entity.type
_entity.pdbx_description
1 polymer ?
#
loop_
_entity_poly.entity_id
_entity_poly.type
_entity_poly.pdbx_seq_one_letter_code
_entity_poly.pdbx_strand_id
1 'polypeptide(L)'
;HLISFGLMDEPIDLSDIDDIADEVKKAEIRRKQNYFSNAISCYKEIVNKGVELSLETNIKGIFKLGAGLDLGEIEIKITGDKEHHMELDLFGESLIRAARLQEYTKIIADQFSQTTSLLVVSETAAQYNNNQEALITLKTTPHKVRNFSNLDQVFVKNIDILSQLELEKKAA
;
A
#
# COMPACT_ATOMS: atom_id res chain seq x y z
N HIS A 1 -5.61 5.14 -13.76
CA HIS A 1 -5.26 3.72 -13.57
C HIS A 1 -5.37 3.40 -12.09
N LEU A 2 -6.15 2.37 -11.75
CA LEU A 2 -6.32 1.88 -10.38
C LEU A 2 -5.31 0.74 -10.20
N ILE A 3 -4.44 0.85 -9.21
CA ILE A 3 -3.58 -0.25 -8.79
C ILE A 3 -3.88 -0.48 -7.31
N SER A 4 -4.47 -1.63 -7.01
CA SER A 4 -4.86 -2.08 -5.67
C SER A 4 -3.99 -3.28 -5.31
N PHE A 5 -3.41 -3.28 -4.11
CA PHE A 5 -2.63 -4.40 -3.58
C PHE A 5 -3.28 -4.92 -2.30
N GLY A 6 -3.41 -6.24 -2.19
CA GLY A 6 -3.83 -6.94 -0.98
C GLY A 6 -2.79 -8.00 -0.60
N LEU A 7 -2.54 -8.15 0.69
CA LEU A 7 -1.66 -9.19 1.25
C LEU A 7 -2.51 -10.42 1.59
N MET A 8 -2.07 -11.61 1.19
CA MET A 8 -2.78 -12.88 1.46
C MET A 8 -2.02 -13.74 2.47
N ASP A 9 -2.75 -14.45 3.32
CA ASP A 9 -2.19 -15.42 4.28
C ASP A 9 -3.18 -16.57 4.55
N GLU A 10 -2.67 -17.80 4.70
CA GLU A 10 -3.39 -18.95 5.25
C GLU A 10 -2.88 -19.18 6.69
N PRO A 11 -3.75 -19.22 7.71
CA PRO A 11 -3.30 -19.45 9.08
C PRO A 11 -2.85 -20.91 9.26
N ILE A 12 -1.62 -21.10 9.73
CA ILE A 12 -1.14 -22.40 10.22
C ILE A 12 -1.57 -22.53 11.68
N ASP A 13 -2.41 -23.52 11.98
CA ASP A 13 -2.82 -23.82 13.34
C ASP A 13 -1.72 -24.61 14.08
N LEU A 14 -1.26 -24.06 15.20
CA LEU A 14 -0.22 -24.62 16.06
C LEU A 14 -0.69 -24.62 17.53
N SER A 15 -2.01 -24.66 17.76
CA SER A 15 -2.61 -24.53 19.10
C SER A 15 -2.25 -25.66 20.08
N ASP A 16 -1.66 -26.74 19.57
CA ASP A 16 -1.51 -28.02 20.26
C ASP A 16 -0.26 -28.12 21.15
N ILE A 17 0.53 -27.04 21.27
CA ILE A 17 1.83 -27.07 21.95
C ILE A 17 1.95 -25.91 22.97
N ASP A 18 1.95 -26.28 24.26
CA ASP A 18 1.77 -25.39 25.43
C ASP A 18 2.84 -24.29 25.60
N ASP A 19 4.01 -24.38 24.96
CA ASP A 19 5.11 -23.38 25.05
C ASP A 19 5.22 -22.47 23.80
N ILE A 20 4.41 -22.65 22.76
CA ILE A 20 4.62 -21.96 21.46
C ILE A 20 3.76 -20.70 21.32
N ALA A 21 2.78 -20.43 22.18
CA ALA A 21 1.87 -19.29 22.01
C ALA A 21 2.59 -17.93 21.82
N ASP A 22 3.67 -17.70 22.59
CA ASP A 22 4.52 -16.51 22.46
C ASP A 22 5.40 -16.53 21.20
N GLU A 23 5.85 -17.70 20.77
CA GLU A 23 6.62 -17.88 19.54
C GLU A 23 5.75 -17.71 18.28
N VAL A 24 4.53 -18.27 18.26
CA VAL A 24 3.54 -18.06 17.20
C VAL A 24 3.22 -16.59 17.08
N LYS A 25 2.96 -15.90 18.20
CA LYS A 25 2.67 -14.46 18.19
C LYS A 25 3.85 -13.64 17.66
N LYS A 26 5.08 -13.97 18.05
CA LYS A 26 6.30 -13.32 17.54
C LYS A 26 6.51 -13.61 16.05
N ALA A 27 6.31 -14.85 15.62
CA ALA A 27 6.40 -15.25 14.22
C ALA A 27 5.37 -14.49 13.37
N GLU A 28 4.15 -14.36 13.87
CA GLU A 28 3.07 -13.62 13.21
C GLU A 28 3.36 -12.13 13.09
N ILE A 29 3.88 -11.50 14.16
CA ILE A 29 4.32 -10.10 14.10
C ILE A 29 5.43 -9.92 13.07
N ARG A 30 6.45 -10.79 13.06
CA ARG A 30 7.54 -10.75 12.06
C ARG A 30 7.01 -10.92 10.64
N ARG A 31 6.06 -11.83 10.45
CA ARG A 31 5.41 -12.06 9.15
C ARG A 31 4.68 -10.80 8.67
N LYS A 32 3.88 -10.16 9.52
CA LYS A 32 3.20 -8.90 9.20
C LYS A 32 4.17 -7.74 8.95
N GLN A 33 5.28 -7.66 9.68
CA GLN A 33 6.36 -6.71 9.41
C GLN A 33 7.00 -6.93 8.03
N ASN A 34 7.26 -8.18 7.67
CA ASN A 34 7.80 -8.52 6.35
C ASN A 34 6.81 -8.14 5.23
N TYR A 35 5.51 -8.43 5.42
CA TYR A 35 4.49 -8.03 4.46
C TYR A 35 4.40 -6.52 4.28
N PHE A 36 4.45 -5.76 5.38
CA PHE A 36 4.48 -4.31 5.33
C PHE A 36 5.69 -3.78 4.55
N SER A 37 6.88 -4.32 4.84
CA SER A 37 8.13 -3.97 4.16
C SER A 37 8.07 -4.28 2.67
N ASN A 38 7.59 -5.48 2.31
CA ASN A 38 7.43 -5.91 0.93
C ASN A 38 6.44 -5.03 0.16
N ALA A 39 5.32 -4.64 0.77
CA ALA A 39 4.34 -3.75 0.15
C ALA A 39 4.93 -2.36 -0.16
N ILE A 40 5.71 -1.79 0.77
CA ILE A 40 6.40 -0.52 0.54
C ILE A 40 7.48 -0.66 -0.54
N SER A 41 8.27 -1.75 -0.51
CA SER A 41 9.28 -2.02 -1.53
C SER A 41 8.67 -2.16 -2.92
N CYS A 42 7.57 -2.92 -3.04
CA CYS A 42 6.83 -3.09 -4.28
C CYS A 42 6.31 -1.75 -4.81
N TYR A 43 5.74 -0.92 -3.93
CA TYR A 43 5.30 0.42 -4.31
C TYR A 43 6.45 1.29 -4.84
N LYS A 44 7.61 1.27 -4.16
CA LYS A 44 8.82 1.98 -4.63
C LYS A 44 9.25 1.50 -6.02
N GLU A 45 9.26 0.20 -6.24
CA GLU A 45 9.64 -0.39 -7.52
C GLU A 45 8.68 0.02 -8.64
N ILE A 46 7.37 0.03 -8.40
CA ILE A 46 6.37 0.47 -9.38
C ILE A 46 6.56 1.95 -9.73
N VAL A 47 6.82 2.80 -8.74
CA VAL A 47 7.12 4.22 -8.99
C VAL A 47 8.35 4.35 -9.87
N ASN A 48 9.44 3.65 -9.53
CA ASN A 48 10.69 3.70 -10.29
C ASN A 48 10.49 3.20 -11.73
N LYS A 49 9.85 2.05 -11.92
CA LYS A 49 9.56 1.52 -13.26
C LYS A 49 8.63 2.41 -14.07
N GLY A 50 7.69 3.09 -13.42
CA GLY A 50 6.86 4.09 -14.09
C GLY A 50 7.66 5.31 -14.57
N VAL A 51 8.66 5.74 -13.80
CA VAL A 51 9.58 6.83 -14.18
C VAL A 51 10.47 6.38 -15.33
N GLU A 52 11.12 5.22 -15.24
CA GLU A 52 11.93 4.63 -16.32
C GLU A 52 11.12 4.55 -17.63
N LEU A 53 9.91 3.99 -17.58
CA LEU A 53 9.04 3.88 -18.74
C LEU A 53 8.67 5.25 -19.33
N SER A 54 8.44 6.27 -18.48
CA SER A 54 8.14 7.62 -18.94
C SER A 54 9.31 8.25 -19.72
N LEU A 55 10.55 7.94 -19.32
CA LEU A 55 11.76 8.37 -20.02
C LEU A 55 11.93 7.64 -21.35
N GLU A 56 11.79 6.32 -21.36
CA GLU A 56 11.93 5.49 -22.57
C GLU A 56 10.92 5.86 -23.65
N THR A 57 9.69 6.18 -23.24
CA THR A 57 8.59 6.50 -24.15
C THR A 57 8.50 8.00 -24.50
N ASN A 58 9.40 8.82 -23.95
CA ASN A 58 9.43 10.27 -24.13
C ASN A 58 8.07 10.95 -23.79
N ILE A 59 7.37 10.40 -22.79
CA ILE A 59 6.13 10.99 -22.30
C ILE A 59 6.47 12.30 -21.60
N LYS A 60 5.92 13.40 -22.11
CA LYS A 60 6.11 14.73 -21.52
C LYS A 60 5.31 14.82 -20.22
N GLY A 61 6.00 14.85 -19.08
CA GLY A 61 5.40 15.07 -17.77
C GLY A 61 6.11 14.32 -16.66
N ILE A 62 5.74 14.60 -15.41
CA ILE A 62 6.22 13.84 -14.25
C ILE A 62 5.21 12.72 -13.99
N PHE A 63 5.64 11.46 -14.12
CA PHE A 63 4.83 10.31 -13.79
C PHE A 63 4.69 10.20 -12.26
N LYS A 64 3.47 10.42 -11.74
CA LYS A 64 3.16 10.34 -10.31
C LYS A 64 2.14 9.26 -10.03
N LEU A 65 2.36 8.53 -8.94
CA LEU A 65 1.42 7.54 -8.43
C LEU A 65 0.91 7.92 -7.05
N GLY A 66 -0.35 7.57 -6.83
CA GLY A 66 -1.00 7.59 -5.52
C GLY A 66 -1.50 6.19 -5.22
N ALA A 67 -1.11 5.63 -4.08
CA ALA A 67 -1.51 4.31 -3.61
C ALA A 67 -2.03 4.36 -2.16
N GLY A 68 -2.83 3.35 -1.81
CA GLY A 68 -3.32 3.11 -0.46
C GLY A 68 -2.89 1.74 0.04
N LEU A 69 -2.48 1.65 1.30
CA LEU A 69 -2.10 0.39 1.96
C LEU A 69 -2.90 0.22 3.25
N ASP A 70 -3.57 -0.92 3.35
CA ASP A 70 -4.21 -1.37 4.57
C ASP A 70 -3.89 -2.84 4.84
N LEU A 71 -4.09 -3.27 6.08
CA LEU A 71 -3.98 -4.66 6.51
C LEU A 71 -5.30 -5.10 7.15
N GLY A 72 -5.79 -6.25 6.73
CA GLY A 72 -6.94 -6.91 7.33
C GLY A 72 -7.31 -8.18 6.58
N GLU A 73 -8.30 -8.89 7.09
CA GLU A 73 -8.78 -10.13 6.50
C GLU A 73 -9.37 -9.89 5.10
N ILE A 74 -9.11 -10.85 4.22
CA ILE A 74 -9.66 -10.89 2.87
C ILE A 74 -10.21 -12.29 2.63
N GLU A 75 -11.36 -12.36 1.98
CA GLU A 75 -11.99 -13.58 1.53
C GLU A 75 -11.76 -13.73 0.03
N ILE A 76 -11.29 -14.90 -0.38
CA ILE A 76 -11.02 -15.24 -1.78
C ILE A 76 -12.16 -16.11 -2.29
N LYS A 77 -12.79 -15.69 -3.39
CA LYS A 77 -13.91 -16.41 -4.00
C LYS A 77 -13.72 -16.46 -5.51
N ILE A 78 -14.20 -17.54 -6.12
CA ILE A 78 -14.37 -17.56 -7.57
C ILE A 78 -15.81 -17.13 -7.86
N THR A 79 -15.96 -16.03 -8.58
CA THR A 79 -17.26 -15.41 -8.90
C THR A 79 -17.46 -15.43 -10.42
N GLY A 80 -18.69 -15.12 -10.85
CA GLY A 80 -19.05 -15.11 -12.27
C GLY A 80 -19.96 -16.27 -12.65
N ASP A 81 -20.12 -16.45 -13.95
CA ASP A 81 -20.96 -17.48 -14.53
C ASP A 81 -20.09 -18.58 -15.13
N LYS A 82 -20.35 -19.83 -14.73
CA LYS A 82 -19.62 -21.01 -15.20
C LYS A 82 -19.66 -21.18 -16.71
N GLU A 83 -20.73 -20.72 -17.37
CA GLU A 83 -20.88 -20.84 -18.82
C GLU A 83 -20.19 -19.73 -19.60
N HIS A 84 -19.90 -18.60 -18.97
CA HIS A 84 -19.34 -17.42 -19.64
C HIS A 84 -17.92 -17.12 -19.16
N HIS A 85 -17.78 -16.78 -17.89
CA HIS A 85 -16.50 -16.44 -17.30
C HIS A 85 -16.56 -16.50 -15.77
N MET A 86 -15.58 -17.18 -15.20
CA MET A 86 -15.35 -17.24 -13.76
C MET A 86 -14.04 -16.52 -13.46
N GLU A 87 -14.05 -15.59 -12.51
CA GLU A 87 -12.87 -14.82 -12.09
C GLU A 87 -12.56 -15.07 -10.62
N LEU A 88 -11.28 -14.96 -10.26
CA LEU A 88 -10.84 -14.96 -8.87
C LEU A 88 -11.03 -13.55 -8.30
N ASP A 89 -11.95 -13.41 -7.36
CA ASP A 89 -12.27 -12.16 -6.68
C ASP A 89 -11.82 -12.15 -5.22
N LEU A 90 -11.56 -10.94 -4.74
CA LEU A 90 -11.17 -10.65 -3.37
C LEU A 90 -12.22 -9.77 -2.70
N PHE A 91 -12.67 -10.16 -1.51
CA PHE A 91 -13.64 -9.45 -0.70
C PHE A 91 -13.05 -9.11 0.65
N GLY A 92 -13.34 -7.91 1.18
CA GLY A 92 -12.87 -7.53 2.51
C GLY A 92 -12.95 -6.03 2.73
N GLU A 93 -13.20 -5.62 3.97
CA GLU A 93 -13.21 -4.19 4.33
C GLU A 93 -11.84 -3.55 4.13
N SER A 94 -10.75 -4.32 4.29
CA SER A 94 -9.38 -3.86 4.06
C SER A 94 -9.14 -3.42 2.62
N LEU A 95 -9.73 -4.10 1.64
CA LEU A 95 -9.67 -3.72 0.23
C LEU A 95 -10.38 -2.39 -0.02
N ILE A 96 -11.56 -2.22 0.59
CA ILE A 96 -12.32 -0.97 0.50
C ILE A 96 -11.49 0.17 1.14
N ARG A 97 -10.94 -0.04 2.33
CA ARG A 97 -10.10 0.96 3.01
C ARG A 97 -8.85 1.31 2.20
N ALA A 98 -8.15 0.33 1.63
CA ALA A 98 -7.00 0.55 0.75
C ALA A 98 -7.38 1.40 -0.47
N ALA A 99 -8.50 1.10 -1.14
CA ALA A 99 -8.99 1.90 -2.26
C ALA A 99 -9.34 3.34 -1.84
N ARG A 100 -9.89 3.53 -0.64
CA ARG A 100 -10.19 4.88 -0.13
C ARG A 100 -8.94 5.66 0.28
N LEU A 101 -7.94 5.01 0.85
CA LEU A 101 -6.62 5.61 1.13
C LEU A 101 -5.94 6.04 -0.18
N GLN A 102 -6.08 5.24 -1.23
CA GLN A 102 -5.63 5.60 -2.58
C GLN A 102 -6.33 6.87 -3.07
N GLU A 103 -7.65 6.98 -2.94
CA GLU A 103 -8.37 8.21 -3.29
C GLU A 103 -7.89 9.41 -2.45
N TYR A 104 -7.58 9.19 -1.17
CA TYR A 104 -7.10 10.21 -0.25
C TYR A 104 -5.78 10.84 -0.70
N THR A 105 -4.93 10.12 -1.45
CA THR A 105 -3.70 10.67 -2.04
C THR A 105 -3.97 11.93 -2.86
N LYS A 106 -5.11 11.99 -3.57
CA LYS A 106 -5.50 13.14 -4.39
C LYS A 106 -5.88 14.36 -3.56
N ILE A 107 -6.41 14.14 -2.36
CA ILE A 107 -6.85 15.21 -1.45
C ILE A 107 -5.66 15.86 -0.76
N ILE A 108 -4.65 15.06 -0.42
CA ILE A 108 -3.45 15.54 0.27
C ILE A 108 -2.32 15.94 -0.68
N ALA A 109 -2.47 15.68 -1.99
CA ALA A 109 -1.41 15.92 -2.99
C ALA A 109 -0.82 17.34 -2.91
N ASP A 110 -1.66 18.35 -2.68
CA ASP A 110 -1.23 19.76 -2.60
C ASP A 110 -0.38 20.10 -1.38
N GLN A 111 -0.31 19.21 -0.38
CA GLN A 111 0.55 19.34 0.80
C GLN A 111 1.98 18.82 0.56
N PHE A 112 2.22 18.16 -0.58
CA PHE A 112 3.49 17.55 -0.95
C PHE A 112 4.07 18.19 -2.22
N SER A 113 5.35 17.92 -2.49
CA SER A 113 5.98 18.41 -3.73
C SER A 113 5.24 17.89 -4.96
N GLN A 114 5.21 18.71 -6.01
CA GLN A 114 4.68 18.35 -7.32
C GLN A 114 5.46 17.21 -8.00
N THR A 115 6.56 16.75 -7.40
CA THR A 115 7.49 15.74 -7.90
C THR A 115 7.45 14.45 -7.08
N THR A 116 6.39 14.25 -6.30
CA THR A 116 6.31 13.15 -5.33
C THR A 116 5.18 12.19 -5.67
N SER A 117 5.48 10.89 -5.59
CA SER A 117 4.48 9.82 -5.51
C SER A 117 4.15 9.52 -4.05
N LEU A 118 2.87 9.25 -3.75
CA LEU A 118 2.35 9.16 -2.37
C LEU A 118 1.75 7.79 -2.09
N LEU A 119 2.20 7.14 -1.02
CA LEU A 119 1.54 5.98 -0.44
C LEU A 119 0.93 6.37 0.90
N VAL A 120 -0.39 6.26 1.00
CA VAL A 120 -1.13 6.50 2.24
C VAL A 120 -1.42 5.16 2.90
N VAL A 121 -1.07 5.06 4.18
CA VAL A 121 -1.06 3.85 4.98
C VAL A 121 -2.03 4.03 6.15
N SER A 122 -2.87 3.03 6.39
CA SER A 122 -3.74 2.98 7.57
C SER A 122 -2.95 2.80 8.87
N GLU A 123 -3.59 3.08 10.01
CA GLU A 123 -3.03 2.78 11.33
C GLU A 123 -2.82 1.28 11.56
N THR A 124 -3.76 0.46 11.09
CA THR A 124 -3.72 -1.01 11.14
C THR A 124 -2.53 -1.59 10.39
N ALA A 125 -2.10 -1.00 9.27
CA ALA A 125 -0.88 -1.40 8.59
C ALA A 125 0.37 -0.78 9.23
N ALA A 126 0.30 0.51 9.61
CA ALA A 126 1.44 1.27 10.13
C ALA A 126 1.99 0.74 11.47
N GLN A 127 1.18 0.06 12.29
CA GLN A 127 1.66 -0.59 13.52
C GLN A 127 2.77 -1.64 13.26
N TYR A 128 2.88 -2.15 12.04
CA TYR A 128 3.92 -3.10 11.63
C TYR A 128 5.14 -2.41 10.98
N ASN A 129 5.16 -1.09 10.94
CA ASN A 129 6.36 -0.31 10.63
C ASN A 129 7.30 -0.34 11.84
N ASN A 130 8.18 -1.33 11.92
CA ASN A 130 9.19 -1.45 12.99
C ASN A 130 10.34 -0.43 12.82
N ASN A 131 9.98 0.85 12.64
CA ASN A 131 10.89 1.96 12.28
C ASN A 131 11.73 1.70 11.03
N GLN A 132 11.27 0.83 10.12
CA GLN A 132 11.97 0.51 8.88
C GLN A 132 11.82 1.62 7.84
N GLU A 133 10.71 2.35 7.90
CA GLU A 133 10.38 3.39 6.93
C GLU A 133 10.03 4.69 7.63
N ALA A 134 10.60 5.80 7.16
CA ALA A 134 10.17 7.13 7.55
C ALA A 134 8.76 7.39 6.97
N LEU A 135 7.77 7.53 7.85
CA LEU A 135 6.39 7.86 7.53
C LEU A 135 6.02 9.20 8.16
N ILE A 136 5.23 9.99 7.45
CA ILE A 136 4.70 11.26 7.93
C ILE A 136 3.28 11.02 8.45
N THR A 137 3.03 11.36 9.72
CA THR A 137 1.68 11.25 10.30
C THR A 137 0.85 12.48 9.93
N LEU A 138 -0.33 12.26 9.36
CA LEU A 138 -1.31 13.31 9.08
C LEU A 138 -2.62 12.99 9.81
N LYS A 139 -3.22 14.01 10.44
CA LYS A 139 -4.60 13.90 10.92
C LYS A 139 -5.55 13.95 9.73
N THR A 140 -6.53 13.05 9.71
CA THR A 140 -7.52 13.05 8.62
C THR A 140 -8.51 14.19 8.82
N THR A 141 -9.10 14.65 7.72
CA THR A 141 -10.28 15.52 7.78
C THR A 141 -11.49 14.70 7.30
N PRO A 142 -12.45 14.35 8.16
CA PRO A 142 -13.50 13.35 7.88
C PRO A 142 -14.40 13.66 6.66
N HIS A 143 -14.40 14.90 6.17
CA HIS A 143 -15.41 15.38 5.22
C HIS A 143 -15.09 15.18 3.73
N LYS A 144 -13.93 14.62 3.36
CA LYS A 144 -13.48 14.62 1.95
C LYS A 144 -13.48 13.26 1.25
N VAL A 145 -13.70 12.14 1.95
CA VAL A 145 -13.83 10.80 1.34
C VAL A 145 -15.09 10.12 1.85
N ARG A 146 -15.95 9.65 0.94
CA ARG A 146 -17.23 9.01 1.27
C ARG A 146 -16.99 7.74 2.09
N ASN A 147 -17.74 7.55 3.17
CA ASN A 147 -17.64 6.38 4.08
C ASN A 147 -16.24 6.18 4.69
N PHE A 148 -15.50 7.26 4.88
CA PHE A 148 -14.16 7.27 5.48
C PHE A 148 -14.20 7.74 6.93
N SER A 149 -15.22 7.32 7.68
CA SER A 149 -15.61 7.94 8.95
C SER A 149 -14.77 7.51 10.16
N ASN A 150 -13.79 6.61 10.01
CA ASN A 150 -13.19 5.91 11.15
C ASN A 150 -11.66 5.91 11.21
N LEU A 151 -10.97 6.79 10.49
CA LEU A 151 -9.51 6.94 10.61
C LEU A 151 -9.20 8.32 11.13
N ASP A 152 -8.75 8.48 12.37
CA ASP A 152 -8.37 9.78 12.95
C ASP A 152 -7.04 10.31 12.37
N GLN A 153 -6.19 9.38 11.93
CA GLN A 153 -4.89 9.65 11.36
C GLN A 153 -4.55 8.66 10.25
N VAL A 154 -3.68 9.09 9.35
CA VAL A 154 -3.05 8.26 8.33
C VAL A 154 -1.55 8.52 8.32
N PHE A 155 -0.80 7.56 7.78
CA PHE A 155 0.64 7.65 7.65
C PHE A 155 0.99 7.74 6.17
N VAL A 156 1.92 8.63 5.81
CA VAL A 156 2.25 8.90 4.41
C VAL A 156 3.70 8.60 4.15
N LYS A 157 3.96 7.75 3.16
CA LYS A 157 5.27 7.59 2.55
C LYS A 157 5.34 8.41 1.27
N ASN A 158 6.26 9.35 1.23
CA ASN A 158 6.59 10.10 0.02
C ASN A 158 7.80 9.47 -0.69
N ILE A 159 7.72 9.41 -2.02
CA ILE A 159 8.83 8.99 -2.89
C ILE A 159 9.07 10.15 -3.86
N ASP A 160 10.25 10.78 -3.75
CA ASP A 160 10.64 11.87 -4.63
C ASP A 160 11.21 11.33 -5.95
N ILE A 161 10.68 11.86 -7.04
CA ILE A 161 10.98 11.41 -8.41
C ILE A 161 12.16 12.18 -9.01
N LEU A 162 12.37 13.45 -8.61
CA LEU A 162 13.43 14.29 -9.21
C LEU A 162 14.83 13.86 -8.80
N SER A 163 15.03 13.54 -7.52
CA SER A 163 16.30 13.00 -7.04
C SER A 163 16.72 11.73 -7.81
N GLN A 164 15.76 10.94 -8.29
CA GLN A 164 16.01 9.73 -9.09
C GLN A 164 16.40 10.07 -10.53
N LEU A 165 15.67 10.98 -11.18
CA LEU A 165 15.99 11.45 -12.53
C LEU A 165 17.39 12.11 -12.62
N GLU A 166 17.81 12.80 -11.57
CA GLU A 166 19.15 13.40 -11.48
C GLU A 166 20.27 12.37 -11.27
N LEU A 167 19.98 11.25 -10.59
CA LEU A 167 20.94 10.16 -10.39
C LEU A 167 21.18 9.39 -11.69
N GLU A 168 20.13 9.10 -12.46
CA GLU A 168 20.26 8.39 -13.74
C GLU A 168 20.99 9.23 -14.80
N LYS A 169 20.75 10.54 -14.85
CA LYS A 169 21.51 11.45 -15.73
C LYS A 169 22.99 11.57 -15.39
N LYS A 170 23.40 11.24 -14.16
CA LYS A 170 24.82 11.20 -13.75
C LYS A 170 25.48 9.85 -14.01
N ALA A 171 24.69 8.81 -14.23
CA ALA A 171 25.16 7.44 -14.47
C ALA A 171 25.25 7.08 -15.97
N ALA A 172 24.61 7.86 -16.84
CA ALA A 172 24.71 7.80 -18.30
C ALA A 172 25.81 8.73 -18.84
#